data_AF-A0A849GVJ3-F1
#
_entry.id   AF-A0A849GVJ3-F1
#
_cell.length_a   1.000
_cell.length_b   1.000
_cell.length_c   1.000
_cell.angle_alpha   90.00
_cell.angle_beta   90.00
_cell.angle_gamma   90.00
#
_symmetry.space_group_name_H-M   'P 1'
#
loop_
_entity.id
_entity.type
_entity.pdbx_description
1 polymer ?
#
loop_
_entity_poly.entity_id
_entity_poly.type
_entity_poly.pdbx_seq_one_letter_code
_entity_poly.pdbx_strand_id
1 'polypeptide(L)' 'MAKITYIEHGGKEHVVEVANGLTVMEGARDNGIPGIEADCGGACACS' A
#
# COMPACT_ATOMS: atom_id res chain seq x y z
N MET A 1 1.65 -14.68 -4.69
CA MET A 1 1.94 -13.58 -3.75
C MET A 1 3.18 -12.89 -4.26
N ALA A 2 3.17 -11.57 -4.20
CA ALA A 2 4.29 -10.73 -4.59
C ALA A 2 4.82 -10.02 -3.34
N LYS A 3 6.14 -9.99 -3.22
CA LYS A 3 6.83 -9.24 -2.17
C LYS A 3 6.86 -7.76 -2.56
N ILE A 4 6.22 -6.90 -1.78
CA ILE A 4 6.16 -5.45 -2.00
C ILE A 4 6.90 -4.74 -0.87
N THR A 5 7.74 -3.77 -1.24
CA THR A 5 8.45 -2.90 -0.30
C THR A 5 7.87 -1.50 -0.35
N TYR A 6 7.37 -1.01 0.79
CA TYR A 6 6.94 0.36 1.00
C TYR A 6 8.02 1.10 1.79
N ILE A 7 8.39 2.31 1.35
CA ILE A 7 9.45 3.10 1.99
C ILE A 7 8.82 4.41 2.45
N GLU A 8 8.79 4.63 3.76
CA GLU A 8 8.34 5.90 4.34
C GLU A 8 9.29 7.03 3.95
N HIS A 9 8.85 8.29 4.04
CA HIS A 9 9.69 9.45 3.73
C HIS A 9 11.00 9.50 4.54
N GLY A 10 11.03 8.90 5.72
CA GLY A 10 12.20 8.79 6.60
C GLY A 10 13.14 7.64 6.24
N GLY A 11 12.87 6.88 5.18
CA GLY A 11 13.65 5.74 4.73
C GLY A 11 13.34 4.41 5.44
N LYS A 12 12.37 4.39 6.36
CA LYS A 12 11.93 3.15 7.00
C LYS A 12 11.18 2.27 6.01
N GLU A 13 11.63 1.03 5.88
CA GLU A 13 11.02 0.05 4.98
C GLU A 13 9.97 -0.81 5.69
N HIS A 14 8.91 -1.13 4.96
CA HIS A 14 7.92 -2.14 5.31
C HIS A 14 7.81 -3.13 4.16
N VAL A 15 8.03 -4.41 4.46
CA VAL A 15 8.03 -5.48 3.47
C VAL A 15 6.86 -6.40 3.76
N VAL A 16 5.94 -6.53 2.82
CA VAL A 16 4.74 -7.35 2.96
C VAL A 16 4.48 -8.20 1.72
N GLU A 17 3.89 -9.37 1.94
CA GLU A 17 3.43 -10.26 0.88
C GLU A 17 2.01 -9.87 0.50
N VAL A 18 1.81 -9.50 -0.77
CA VAL A 18 0.51 -9.10 -1.31
C VAL A 18 0.01 -10.18 -2.25
N ALA A 19 -1.26 -10.56 -2.11
CA ALA A 19 -1.88 -11.56 -2.97
C ALA A 19 -1.95 -11.04 -4.43
N ASN A 20 -1.76 -11.94 -5.40
CA ASN A 20 -1.88 -11.57 -6.80
C ASN A 20 -3.33 -11.14 -7.10
N GLY A 21 -3.50 -10.08 -7.89
CA GLY A 21 -4.80 -9.51 -8.22
C GLY A 21 -5.23 -8.34 -7.34
N LEU A 22 -4.57 -8.13 -6.20
CA LEU A 22 -4.71 -6.89 -5.42
C LEU A 22 -3.83 -5.78 -6.01
N THR A 23 -4.26 -4.54 -5.80
CA THR A 23 -3.47 -3.35 -6.10
C THR A 23 -2.41 -3.10 -5.03
N VAL A 24 -1.39 -2.32 -5.38
CA VAL A 24 -0.35 -1.89 -4.42
C VAL A 24 -0.94 -1.06 -3.28
N MET A 25 -1.99 -0.28 -3.56
CA MET A 25 -2.70 0.52 -2.56
C MET A 25 -3.43 -0.36 -1.54
N GLU A 26 -4.19 -1.38 -2.00
CA GLU A 26 -4.88 -2.32 -1.09
C GLU A 26 -3.88 -3.07 -0.21
N GLY A 27 -2.76 -3.52 -0.80
CA GLY A 27 -1.67 -4.13 -0.05
C GLY A 27 -1.11 -3.22 1.05
N ALA A 28 -1.01 -1.91 0.81
CA ALA A 28 -0.57 -0.95 1.81
C ALA A 28 -1.62 -0.75 2.92
N ARG A 29 -2.87 -0.49 2.51
CA ARG A 29 -3.98 -0.17 3.44
C ARG A 29 -4.27 -1.33 4.37
N ASP A 30 -4.42 -2.53 3.83
CA ASP A 30 -4.83 -3.71 4.60
C ASP A 30 -3.71 -4.20 5.54
N ASN A 31 -2.45 -3.83 5.28
CA ASN A 31 -1.32 -4.06 6.18
C ASN A 31 -0.99 -2.86 7.09
N GLY A 32 -1.81 -1.80 7.07
CA GLY A 32 -1.63 -0.63 7.93
C GLY A 32 -0.35 0.16 7.67
N ILE A 33 0.12 0.21 6.41
CA ILE A 33 1.31 0.97 6.03
C ILE A 33 1.03 2.48 6.19
N PRO A 34 1.79 3.21 7.03
CA PRO A 34 1.57 4.63 7.24
C PRO A 34 1.91 5.45 5.99
N GLY A 35 1.19 6.56 5.80
CA GLY A 35 1.38 7.48 4.66
C GLY A 35 0.55 7.13 3.41
N ILE A 36 -0.26 6.07 3.44
CA ILE A 36 -1.24 5.73 2.41
C ILE A 36 -2.65 5.79 3.03
N GLU A 37 -3.45 6.79 2.65
CA GLU A 37 -4.79 7.03 3.23
C GLU A 37 -5.89 6.26 2.50
N ALA A 38 -5.86 6.30 1.17
CA ALA A 38 -6.81 5.61 0.29
C ALA A 38 -8.29 6.03 0.43
N ASP A 39 -8.55 7.33 0.57
CA ASP A 39 -9.88 7.91 0.83
C ASP A 39 -10.98 7.50 -0.15
N CYS A 40 -10.69 7.50 -1.46
CA CYS A 40 -11.64 7.09 -2.49
C CYS A 40 -11.68 5.57 -2.74
N GLY A 41 -10.95 4.78 -1.94
CA GLY A 41 -10.92 3.32 -2.07
C GLY A 41 -10.40 2.83 -3.43
N GLY A 42 -9.54 3.59 -4.11
CA GLY A 42 -9.00 3.21 -5.42
C GLY A 42 -9.88 3.59 -6.62
N ALA A 43 -10.93 4.39 -6.43
CA ALA A 43 -11.79 4.88 -7.52
C ALA A 43 -11.15 5.98 -8.39
N CYS A 44 -9.86 6.28 -8.21
CA CYS A 44 -9.12 7.30 -8.96
C CYS A 44 -9.77 8.71 -8.89
N ALA A 45 -10.15 9.12 -7.67
CA ALA A 45 -10.96 10.33 -7.46
C ALA A 45 -10.56 11.18 -6.24
N CYS A 46 -9.50 10.81 -5.53
CA CYS A 46 -9.11 11.45 -4.26
C CYS A 46 -7.75 12.19 -4.32
N SER A 47 -7.12 12.26 -5.49
CA SER A 47 -5.85 12.96 -5.73
C SER A 47 -5.68 13.29 -7.20
#